data_AF-A0A8R2NQ04-F1
#
_entry.id   AF-A0A8R2NQ04-F1
#
_cell.length_a   1.000
_cell.length_b   1.000
_cell.length_c   1.000
_cell.angle_alpha   90.00
_cell.angle_beta   90.00
_cell.angle_gamma   90.00
#
_symmetry.space_group_name_H-M   'P 1'
#
loop_
_entity.id
_entity.type
_entity.pdbx_description
1 polymer ?
#
loop_
_entity_poly.entity_id
_entity_poly.type
_entity_poly.pdbx_seq_one_letter_code
_entity_poly.pdbx_strand_id
1 'polypeptide(L)'
;MNLSINCDDLPSSFKNIIVKNCSITIVRSNLNDMHDIGKWVAEFSTKTNTRWNVRTTVPNGKYIQCKKNYICHHSSHHKVDRTLNKKGQSKNTDCKASIKIVVKVDTVSTRKSDPFVKNNYLGMITISNTHNHNINTAEALRYLNPDIHLRKTFEEYFYDGMTISDALRYHESILTMSNTPIEDFANGRINPTYRCVQNWHDQWRVLNLGPRTGQGVIMVIKYLCLIIYIKNLFYIYIIIIDVF
;
A
#
# COMPACT_ATOMS: atom_id res chain seq x y z
N MET A 1 -10.10 -11.47 18.44
CA MET A 1 -9.98 -12.64 17.56
C MET A 1 -8.51 -12.91 17.34
N ASN A 2 -8.07 -14.14 17.60
CA ASN A 2 -6.73 -14.60 17.24
C ASN A 2 -6.85 -15.33 15.92
N LEU A 3 -6.22 -14.83 14.87
CA LEU A 3 -6.08 -15.60 13.64
C LEU A 3 -4.81 -16.43 13.73
N SER A 4 -4.97 -17.76 13.68
CA SER A 4 -3.86 -18.68 13.42
C SER A 4 -3.35 -18.42 12.01
N ILE A 5 -2.07 -18.09 11.88
CA ILE A 5 -1.45 -17.85 10.58
C ILE A 5 -1.03 -19.20 10.01
N ASN A 6 -1.52 -19.51 8.83
CA ASN A 6 -1.18 -20.72 8.08
C ASN A 6 -0.21 -20.38 6.93
N CYS A 7 0.33 -21.40 6.27
CA CYS A 7 1.22 -21.21 5.13
C CYS A 7 0.52 -20.46 3.98
N ASP A 8 -0.79 -20.68 3.79
CA ASP A 8 -1.56 -20.05 2.72
C ASP A 8 -1.72 -18.53 2.90
N ASP A 9 -1.66 -18.05 4.15
CA ASP A 9 -1.72 -16.62 4.49
C ASP A 9 -0.42 -15.88 4.16
N LEU A 10 0.68 -16.60 3.96
CA LEU A 10 1.99 -16.00 3.72
C LEU A 10 2.16 -15.56 2.26
N PRO A 11 2.89 -14.46 1.99
CA PRO A 11 3.17 -13.97 0.64
C PRO A 11 3.77 -15.03 -0.28
N SER A 12 3.16 -15.28 -1.44
CA SER A 12 3.60 -16.30 -2.39
C SER A 12 4.81 -15.87 -3.23
N SER A 13 5.07 -14.56 -3.35
CA SER A 13 6.28 -14.06 -4.03
C SER A 13 7.58 -14.41 -3.28
N PHE A 14 7.48 -14.91 -2.05
CA PHE A 14 8.62 -15.17 -1.18
C PHE A 14 8.60 -16.62 -0.70
N LYS A 15 9.79 -17.17 -0.45
CA LYS A 15 9.96 -18.44 0.24
C LYS A 15 9.82 -18.18 1.73
N ASN A 16 8.80 -18.73 2.36
CA ASN A 16 8.54 -18.52 3.78
C ASN A 16 8.58 -19.84 4.55
N ILE A 17 9.08 -19.79 5.78
CA ILE A 17 9.08 -20.91 6.73
C ILE A 17 8.54 -20.40 8.07
N ILE A 18 7.49 -21.04 8.58
CA ILE A 18 6.99 -20.77 9.92
C ILE A 18 7.87 -21.53 10.91
N VAL A 19 8.60 -20.79 11.76
CA VAL A 19 9.48 -21.36 12.78
C VAL A 19 8.75 -21.57 14.10
N LYS A 20 7.81 -20.69 14.41
CA LYS A 20 6.98 -20.75 15.63
C LYS A 20 5.59 -20.24 15.30
N ASN A 21 4.56 -20.97 15.73
CA ASN A 21 3.16 -20.59 15.56
C ASN A 21 2.43 -20.69 16.91
N CYS A 22 2.53 -19.64 17.73
CA CYS A 22 1.86 -19.55 19.03
C CYS A 22 1.07 -18.24 19.11
N SER A 23 1.05 -17.57 20.27
CA SER A 23 0.52 -16.19 20.41
C SER A 23 1.25 -15.17 19.54
N ILE A 24 2.53 -15.43 19.26
CA ILE A 24 3.36 -14.70 18.32
C ILE A 24 3.87 -15.70 17.30
N THR A 25 3.65 -15.39 16.03
CA THR A 25 4.16 -16.19 14.90
C THR A 25 5.51 -15.64 14.47
N ILE A 26 6.48 -16.52 14.30
CA ILE A 26 7.81 -16.19 13.77
C ILE A 26 7.94 -16.85 12.40
N VAL A 27 8.13 -16.02 11.38
CA VAL A 27 8.33 -16.44 9.99
C VAL A 27 9.73 -16.05 9.55
N ARG A 28 10.40 -16.97 8.85
CA ARG A 28 11.65 -16.71 8.13
C ARG A 28 11.34 -16.59 6.65
N SER A 29 11.92 -15.59 6.00
CA SER A 29 11.64 -15.29 4.59
C SER A 29 12.90 -14.81 3.88
N ASN A 30 12.97 -15.02 2.56
CA ASN A 30 14.10 -14.62 1.71
C ASN A 30 14.07 -13.13 1.33
N LEU A 31 13.79 -12.25 2.31
CA LEU A 31 13.78 -10.79 2.14
C LEU A 31 15.20 -10.23 2.18
N ASN A 32 15.52 -9.29 1.28
CA ASN A 32 16.86 -8.72 1.18
C ASN A 32 16.91 -7.24 1.54
N ASP A 33 15.84 -6.50 1.30
CA ASP A 33 15.87 -5.04 1.41
C ASP A 33 14.53 -4.42 1.87
N MET A 34 14.48 -3.09 1.84
CA MET A 34 13.30 -2.30 2.25
C MET A 34 12.11 -2.40 1.30
N HIS A 35 12.36 -2.73 0.03
CA HIS A 35 11.34 -2.91 -1.00
C HIS A 35 10.66 -4.27 -0.80
N ASP A 36 11.45 -5.33 -0.60
CA ASP A 36 10.98 -6.68 -0.28
C ASP A 36 10.06 -6.67 0.95
N ILE A 37 10.44 -5.94 2.02
CA ILE A 37 9.58 -5.78 3.20
C ILE A 37 8.22 -5.16 2.82
N GLY A 38 8.24 -4.13 1.97
CA GLY A 38 7.02 -3.45 1.52
C GLY A 38 6.11 -4.38 0.74
N LYS A 39 6.67 -5.12 -0.22
CA LYS A 39 5.95 -6.09 -1.05
C LYS A 39 5.41 -7.25 -0.21
N TRP A 40 6.22 -7.80 0.70
CA TRP A 40 5.81 -8.86 1.61
C TRP A 40 4.59 -8.44 2.45
N VAL A 41 4.63 -7.24 3.05
CA VAL A 41 3.49 -6.74 3.84
C VAL A 41 2.26 -6.45 2.97
N ALA A 42 2.43 -5.96 1.74
CA ALA A 42 1.31 -5.73 0.82
C ALA A 42 0.58 -7.03 0.46
N GLU A 43 1.32 -8.09 0.10
CA GLU A 43 0.75 -9.41 -0.18
C GLU A 43 0.11 -10.03 1.06
N PHE A 44 0.78 -9.96 2.22
CA PHE A 44 0.25 -10.47 3.48
C PHE A 44 -1.04 -9.75 3.88
N SER A 45 -1.07 -8.42 3.74
CA SER A 45 -2.25 -7.59 3.95
C SER A 45 -3.41 -8.07 3.08
N THR A 46 -3.10 -8.34 1.80
CA THR A 46 -4.08 -8.80 0.80
C THR A 46 -4.71 -10.12 1.22
N LYS A 47 -3.89 -11.13 1.51
CA LYS A 47 -4.33 -12.46 1.91
C LYS A 47 -5.12 -12.47 3.23
N THR A 48 -4.72 -11.64 4.19
CA THR A 48 -5.32 -11.65 5.54
C THR A 48 -6.41 -10.59 5.75
N ASN A 49 -6.78 -9.82 4.73
CA ASN A 49 -7.72 -8.69 4.86
C ASN A 49 -7.36 -7.71 5.99
N THR A 50 -6.06 -7.49 6.19
CA THR A 50 -5.56 -6.57 7.21
C THR A 50 -4.96 -5.31 6.60
N ARG A 51 -4.95 -4.21 7.37
CA ARG A 51 -4.24 -2.98 7.02
C ARG A 51 -3.25 -2.59 8.11
N TRP A 52 -2.04 -2.31 7.66
CA TRP A 52 -0.89 -2.02 8.50
C TRP A 52 -0.36 -0.61 8.24
N ASN A 53 -0.19 0.16 9.30
CA ASN A 53 0.51 1.44 9.27
C ASN A 53 1.95 1.25 9.70
N VAL A 54 2.89 1.93 9.03
CA VAL A 54 4.29 1.94 9.43
C VAL A 54 4.42 2.71 10.75
N ARG A 55 5.06 2.09 11.75
CA ARG A 55 5.37 2.71 13.04
C ARG A 55 6.79 3.25 13.08
N THR A 56 7.74 2.48 12.57
CA THR A 56 9.17 2.83 12.58
C THR A 56 9.87 2.17 11.41
N THR A 57 10.83 2.89 10.83
CA THR A 57 11.62 2.48 9.68
C THR A 57 13.10 2.71 9.99
N VAL A 58 13.92 1.70 9.75
CA VAL A 58 15.39 1.77 9.85
C VAL A 58 15.95 1.21 8.54
N PRO A 59 16.29 2.07 7.56
CA PRO A 59 16.70 1.60 6.23
C PRO A 59 18.11 1.00 6.22
N ASN A 60 19.02 1.51 7.04
CA ASN A 60 20.39 1.01 7.19
C ASN A 60 20.71 0.96 8.69
N GLY A 61 20.86 -0.24 9.26
CA GLY A 61 21.24 -0.40 10.66
C GLY A 61 22.71 -0.76 10.83
N LYS A 62 23.27 -0.50 12.02
CA LYS A 62 24.67 -0.87 12.33
C LYS A 62 24.92 -2.38 12.29
N TYR A 63 23.94 -3.18 12.72
CA TYR A 63 24.04 -4.64 12.83
C TYR A 63 22.90 -5.38 12.10
N ILE A 64 22.09 -4.65 11.34
CA ILE A 64 20.96 -5.16 10.56
C ILE A 64 20.96 -4.48 9.21
N GLN A 65 20.56 -5.19 8.16
CA GLN A 65 20.48 -4.59 6.84
C GLN A 65 19.42 -3.49 6.86
N CYS A 66 18.18 -3.87 7.22
CA CYS A 66 17.09 -2.94 7.36
C CYS A 66 15.99 -3.52 8.28
N LYS A 67 15.08 -2.65 8.73
CA LYS A 67 13.95 -3.01 9.58
C LYS A 67 12.77 -2.08 9.36
N LYS A 68 11.56 -2.65 9.40
CA LYS A 68 10.32 -1.91 9.54
C LYS A 68 9.42 -2.56 10.57
N ASN A 69 8.80 -1.74 11.39
CA ASN A 69 7.73 -2.16 12.28
C ASN A 69 6.41 -1.58 11.78
N TYR A 70 5.39 -2.41 11.84
CA TYR A 70 4.03 -2.11 11.45
C TYR A 70 3.09 -2.39 12.61
N ILE A 71 2.00 -1.65 12.62
CA ILE A 71 0.92 -1.76 13.59
C ILE A 71 -0.41 -1.70 12.87
N CYS A 72 -1.45 -2.27 13.45
CA CYS A 72 -2.78 -2.22 12.84
C CYS A 72 -3.23 -0.76 12.61
N HIS A 73 -3.96 -0.53 11.52
CA HIS A 73 -4.61 0.76 11.26
C HIS A 73 -5.54 1.20 12.42
N HIS A 74 -6.11 0.27 13.20
CA HIS A 74 -6.94 0.58 14.37
C HIS A 74 -6.17 0.79 15.69
N SER A 75 -4.84 0.78 15.65
CA SER A 75 -4.01 1.12 16.82
C SER A 75 -4.20 2.57 17.29
N SER A 76 -3.76 2.86 18.51
CA SER A 76 -3.75 4.21 19.09
C SER A 76 -2.69 5.16 18.50
N HIS A 77 -1.79 4.65 17.68
CA HIS A 77 -0.70 5.44 17.11
C HIS A 77 -1.19 6.57 16.20
N HIS A 78 -0.78 7.80 16.53
CA HIS A 78 -1.18 9.05 15.87
C HIS A 78 -2.70 9.22 15.75
N LYS A 79 -3.46 8.75 16.74
CA LYS A 79 -4.92 8.92 16.79
C LYS A 79 -5.33 9.49 18.14
N VAL A 80 -6.41 10.27 18.10
CA VAL A 80 -7.03 10.81 19.30
C VAL A 80 -7.63 9.66 20.11
N ASP A 81 -7.55 9.78 21.43
CA ASP A 81 -8.22 8.86 22.34
C ASP A 81 -9.73 8.87 22.08
N ARG A 82 -10.38 7.71 22.25
CA ARG A 82 -11.83 7.59 22.06
C ARG A 82 -12.60 8.49 23.01
N THR A 83 -12.13 8.64 24.25
CA THR A 83 -12.77 9.46 25.29
C THR A 83 -12.72 10.95 24.97
N LEU A 84 -11.69 11.39 24.24
CA LEU A 84 -11.49 12.78 23.86
C LEU A 84 -12.08 13.12 22.48
N ASN A 85 -12.59 12.12 21.75
CA ASN A 85 -13.08 12.33 20.39
C ASN A 85 -14.49 12.93 20.38
N LYS A 86 -14.56 14.26 20.30
CA LYS A 86 -15.80 15.03 20.20
C LYS A 86 -16.65 14.71 18.95
N LYS A 87 -16.07 14.11 17.91
CA LYS A 87 -16.75 13.81 16.63
C LYS A 87 -17.34 12.39 16.57
N GLY A 88 -17.14 11.55 17.59
CA GLY A 88 -17.71 10.19 17.68
C GLY A 88 -17.15 9.15 16.69
N GLN A 89 -16.50 9.58 15.60
CA GLN A 89 -15.91 8.69 14.60
C GLN A 89 -14.42 8.47 14.89
N SER A 90 -14.10 7.48 15.72
CA SER A 90 -12.70 7.10 15.99
C SER A 90 -12.36 5.78 15.32
N LYS A 91 -11.27 5.79 14.53
CA LYS A 91 -10.64 4.56 14.03
C LYS A 91 -9.80 3.86 15.11
N ASN A 92 -9.62 4.48 16.26
CA ASN A 92 -8.79 3.97 17.34
C ASN A 92 -9.59 2.98 18.19
N THR A 93 -9.19 1.70 18.14
CA THR A 93 -9.67 0.66 19.06
C THR A 93 -8.58 0.24 20.05
N ASP A 94 -7.44 0.93 20.06
CA ASP A 94 -6.22 0.52 20.78
C ASP A 94 -5.75 -0.91 20.45
N CYS A 95 -5.93 -1.31 19.18
CA CYS A 95 -5.52 -2.61 18.69
C CYS A 95 -4.00 -2.81 18.84
N LYS A 96 -3.59 -3.95 19.43
CA LYS A 96 -2.18 -4.30 19.72
C LYS A 96 -1.51 -5.14 18.63
N ALA A 97 -2.26 -5.52 17.60
CA ALA A 97 -1.70 -6.29 16.49
C ALA A 97 -0.54 -5.54 15.83
N SER A 98 0.56 -6.26 15.57
CA SER A 98 1.80 -5.70 15.04
C SER A 98 2.59 -6.70 14.19
N ILE A 99 3.34 -6.17 13.24
CA ILE A 99 4.31 -6.94 12.44
C ILE A 99 5.67 -6.26 12.58
N LYS A 100 6.67 -7.00 13.02
CA LYS A 100 8.06 -6.54 13.07
C LYS A 100 8.88 -7.33 12.08
N ILE A 101 9.50 -6.64 11.13
CA ILE A 101 10.33 -7.27 10.10
C ILE A 101 11.75 -6.73 10.23
N VAL A 102 12.70 -7.64 10.37
CA VAL A 102 14.12 -7.35 10.45
C VAL A 102 14.84 -8.18 9.40
N VAL A 103 15.57 -7.53 8.50
CA VAL A 103 16.47 -8.19 7.55
C VAL A 103 17.86 -8.17 8.15
N LYS A 104 18.43 -9.35 8.34
CA LYS A 104 19.80 -9.52 8.86
C LYS A 104 20.83 -9.23 7.77
N VAL A 105 21.98 -8.72 8.17
CA VAL A 105 23.15 -8.62 7.27
C VAL A 105 23.71 -10.03 7.04
N ASP A 106 23.99 -10.36 5.79
CA ASP A 106 24.67 -11.60 5.44
C ASP A 106 26.20 -11.44 5.62
N THR A 107 26.73 -12.00 6.69
CA THR A 107 28.15 -12.01 7.02
C THR A 107 28.57 -13.43 7.37
N VAL A 108 29.86 -13.72 7.31
CA VAL A 108 30.39 -15.04 7.71
C VAL A 108 29.98 -15.39 9.15
N SER A 109 30.00 -14.41 10.06
CA SER A 109 29.61 -14.60 11.46
C SER A 109 28.11 -14.89 11.61
N THR A 110 27.24 -14.17 10.90
CA THR A 110 25.80 -14.39 10.94
C THR A 110 25.40 -15.73 10.30
N ARG A 111 26.08 -16.18 9.24
CA ARG A 111 25.87 -17.53 8.67
C ARG A 111 26.28 -18.66 9.61
N LYS A 112 27.32 -18.46 10.42
CA LYS A 112 27.75 -19.44 11.42
C LYS A 112 26.78 -19.54 12.60
N SER A 113 26.20 -18.41 13.02
CA SER A 113 25.32 -18.34 14.19
C SER A 113 23.84 -18.63 13.88
N ASP A 114 23.36 -18.32 12.67
CA ASP A 114 21.96 -18.49 12.28
C ASP A 114 21.83 -19.41 11.04
N PRO A 115 21.37 -20.67 11.22
CA PRO A 115 21.20 -21.62 10.11
C PRO A 115 20.27 -21.12 8.99
N PHE A 116 19.33 -20.23 9.31
CA PHE A 116 18.40 -19.67 8.31
C PHE A 116 19.10 -18.69 7.37
N VAL A 117 20.08 -17.93 7.86
CA VAL A 117 20.89 -17.02 7.04
C VAL A 117 21.73 -17.83 6.05
N LYS A 118 22.29 -18.97 6.47
CA LYS A 118 23.02 -19.89 5.58
C LYS A 118 22.17 -20.39 4.41
N ASN A 119 20.86 -20.56 4.62
CA ASN A 119 19.90 -21.03 3.62
C ASN A 119 19.17 -19.88 2.90
N ASN A 120 19.71 -18.65 2.95
CA ASN A 120 19.15 -17.46 2.30
C ASN A 120 17.76 -17.00 2.83
N TYR A 121 17.46 -17.23 4.10
CA TYR A 121 16.29 -16.67 4.79
C TYR A 121 16.70 -15.54 5.75
N LEU A 122 17.12 -14.41 5.17
CA LEU A 122 17.67 -13.26 5.90
C LEU A 122 16.59 -12.49 6.69
N GLY A 123 15.35 -12.53 6.23
CA GLY A 123 14.21 -11.87 6.84
C GLY A 123 13.68 -12.64 8.04
N MET A 124 13.65 -11.99 9.20
CA MET A 124 12.93 -12.44 10.39
C MET A 124 11.70 -11.58 10.60
N ILE A 125 10.53 -12.21 10.50
CA ILE A 125 9.23 -11.57 10.64
C ILE A 125 8.59 -12.08 11.92
N THR A 126 8.21 -11.17 12.80
CA THR A 126 7.49 -11.44 14.05
C THR A 126 6.10 -10.85 13.94
N ILE A 127 5.08 -11.69 13.97
CA ILE A 127 3.67 -11.31 13.78
C ILE A 127 2.93 -11.54 15.09
N SER A 128 2.36 -10.48 15.64
CA SER A 128 1.38 -10.54 16.72
C SER A 128 0.01 -10.23 16.11
N ASN A 129 -0.76 -11.28 15.85
CA ASN A 129 -2.02 -11.19 15.09
C ASN A 129 -3.25 -11.13 16.02
N THR A 130 -3.12 -10.42 17.12
CA THR A 130 -4.14 -10.29 18.17
C THR A 130 -4.99 -9.04 17.92
N HIS A 131 -6.08 -9.20 17.17
CA HIS A 131 -7.00 -8.12 16.86
C HIS A 131 -8.14 -8.06 17.88
N ASN A 132 -8.47 -6.85 18.34
CA ASN A 132 -9.63 -6.59 19.20
C ASN A 132 -10.87 -6.08 18.45
N HIS A 133 -10.80 -6.08 17.12
CA HIS A 133 -11.87 -5.72 16.20
C HIS A 133 -12.01 -6.81 15.14
N ASN A 134 -13.16 -6.87 14.49
CA ASN A 134 -13.35 -7.76 13.34
C ASN A 134 -12.57 -7.20 12.13
N ILE A 135 -12.00 -8.08 11.33
CA ILE A 135 -11.24 -7.75 10.11
C ILE A 135 -12.03 -8.03 8.83
N ASN A 136 -13.13 -8.79 8.92
CA ASN A 136 -13.94 -9.23 7.77
C ASN A 136 -15.29 -8.49 7.68
N THR A 137 -15.51 -7.43 8.46
CA THR A 137 -16.72 -6.60 8.34
C THR A 137 -16.56 -5.58 7.22
N ALA A 138 -17.67 -5.16 6.62
CA ALA A 138 -17.68 -4.06 5.64
C ALA A 138 -16.94 -2.80 6.14
N GLU A 139 -17.04 -2.47 7.43
CA GLU A 139 -16.31 -1.35 8.02
C GLU A 139 -14.78 -1.53 7.98
N ALA A 140 -14.30 -2.75 8.23
CA ALA A 140 -12.88 -3.08 8.17
C ALA A 140 -12.38 -3.10 6.72
N LEU A 141 -13.15 -3.73 5.82
CA LEU A 141 -12.83 -3.85 4.40
C LEU A 141 -12.77 -2.49 3.69
N ARG A 142 -13.64 -1.55 4.06
CA ARG A 142 -13.67 -0.17 3.53
C ARG A 142 -12.34 0.56 3.62
N TYR A 143 -11.54 0.23 4.62
CA TYR A 143 -10.26 0.89 4.83
C TYR A 143 -9.08 0.11 4.29
N LEU A 144 -9.26 -0.98 3.55
CA LEU A 144 -8.15 -1.67 2.92
C LEU A 144 -7.44 -0.77 1.91
N ASN A 145 -6.16 -1.05 1.66
CA ASN A 145 -5.41 -0.30 0.67
C ASN A 145 -5.92 -0.66 -0.73
N PRO A 146 -6.30 0.32 -1.55
CA PRO A 146 -6.70 0.08 -2.93
C PRO A 146 -5.58 -0.59 -3.72
N ASP A 147 -5.98 -1.36 -4.72
CA ASP A 147 -5.01 -1.95 -5.64
C ASP A 147 -4.27 -0.86 -6.44
N ILE A 148 -3.04 -1.18 -6.85
CA ILE A 148 -2.21 -0.23 -7.61
C ILE A 148 -2.77 0.05 -9.00
N HIS A 149 -3.44 -0.94 -9.63
CA HIS A 149 -4.07 -0.74 -10.93
C HIS A 149 -5.32 0.12 -10.80
N LEU A 150 -6.10 -0.07 -9.73
CA LEU A 150 -7.27 0.75 -9.45
C LEU A 150 -6.93 2.24 -9.36
N ARG A 151 -5.81 2.59 -8.70
CA ARG A 151 -5.34 3.98 -8.68
C ARG A 151 -5.08 4.51 -10.09
N LYS A 152 -4.44 3.73 -10.96
CA LYS A 152 -4.14 4.13 -12.35
C LYS A 152 -5.41 4.35 -13.15
N THR A 153 -6.40 3.47 -13.01
CA THR A 153 -7.72 3.64 -13.63
C THR A 153 -8.40 4.95 -13.21
N PHE A 154 -8.31 5.32 -11.92
CA PHE A 154 -8.81 6.62 -11.48
C PHE A 154 -8.00 7.80 -12.04
N GLU A 155 -6.69 7.65 -12.19
CA GLU A 155 -5.86 8.68 -12.84
C GLU A 155 -6.25 8.86 -14.31
N GLU A 156 -6.63 7.80 -15.04
CA GLU A 156 -7.20 7.87 -16.39
C GLU A 156 -8.52 8.66 -16.42
N TYR A 157 -9.45 8.38 -15.48
CA TYR A 157 -10.68 9.18 -15.36
C TYR A 157 -10.40 10.67 -15.16
N PHE A 158 -9.35 11.02 -14.41
CA PHE A 158 -8.96 12.41 -14.22
C PHE A 158 -8.35 13.02 -15.48
N TYR A 159 -7.61 12.24 -16.28
CA TYR A 159 -7.12 12.68 -17.58
C TYR A 159 -8.25 12.98 -18.56
N ASP A 160 -9.34 12.21 -18.49
CA ASP A 160 -10.56 12.45 -19.27
C ASP A 160 -11.37 13.67 -18.78
N GLY A 161 -10.89 14.35 -17.74
CA GLY A 161 -11.51 15.56 -17.19
C GLY A 161 -12.65 15.28 -16.21
N MET A 162 -12.83 14.04 -15.75
CA MET A 162 -13.86 13.72 -14.77
C MET A 162 -13.57 14.36 -13.41
N THR A 163 -14.61 14.88 -12.76
CA THR A 163 -14.49 15.31 -11.36
C THR A 163 -14.38 14.10 -10.44
N ILE A 164 -13.96 14.31 -9.18
CA ILE A 164 -13.89 13.24 -8.17
C ILE A 164 -15.23 12.49 -8.04
N SER A 165 -16.34 13.24 -8.03
CA SER A 165 -17.68 12.67 -7.89
C SER A 165 -18.10 11.89 -9.12
N ASP A 166 -17.78 12.38 -10.32
CA ASP A 166 -18.11 11.73 -11.58
C ASP A 166 -17.30 10.44 -11.75
N ALA A 167 -16.00 10.48 -11.44
CA ALA A 167 -15.11 9.32 -11.47
C ALA A 167 -15.59 8.20 -10.53
N LEU A 168 -16.05 8.54 -9.32
CA LEU A 168 -16.63 7.58 -8.38
C LEU A 168 -17.92 6.96 -8.91
N ARG A 169 -18.85 7.79 -9.40
CA ARG A 169 -20.13 7.30 -9.95
C ARG A 169 -19.91 6.42 -11.17
N TYR A 170 -18.98 6.81 -12.04
CA TYR A 170 -18.61 6.05 -13.22
C TYR A 170 -18.00 4.70 -12.83
N HIS A 171 -17.06 4.68 -11.88
CA HIS A 171 -16.48 3.44 -11.37
C HIS A 171 -17.53 2.51 -10.76
N GLU A 172 -18.44 3.03 -9.95
CA GLU A 172 -19.56 2.25 -9.39
C GLU A 172 -20.46 1.66 -10.49
N SER A 173 -20.74 2.43 -11.56
CA SER A 173 -21.51 1.92 -12.70
C SER A 173 -20.80 0.77 -13.42
N ILE A 174 -19.47 0.83 -13.56
CA ILE A 174 -18.67 -0.26 -14.12
C ILE A 174 -18.79 -1.51 -13.23
N LEU A 175 -18.67 -1.35 -11.91
CA LEU A 175 -18.80 -2.47 -10.96
C LEU A 175 -20.19 -3.13 -11.04
N THR A 176 -21.25 -2.33 -11.19
CA THR A 176 -22.60 -2.85 -11.42
C THR A 176 -22.69 -3.63 -12.73
N MET A 177 -22.11 -3.12 -13.81
CA MET A 177 -22.12 -3.81 -15.12
C MET A 177 -21.28 -5.09 -15.12
N SER A 178 -20.21 -5.16 -14.32
CA SER A 178 -19.37 -6.36 -14.18
C SER A 178 -19.96 -7.42 -13.25
N ASN A 179 -21.21 -7.27 -12.78
CA ASN A 179 -21.86 -8.18 -11.82
C ASN A 179 -21.03 -8.38 -10.53
N THR A 180 -20.36 -7.34 -10.06
CA THR A 180 -19.64 -7.40 -8.78
C THR A 180 -20.65 -7.54 -7.63
N PRO A 181 -20.43 -8.46 -6.66
CA PRO A 181 -21.32 -8.62 -5.52
C PRO A 181 -21.48 -7.33 -4.71
N ILE A 182 -22.66 -7.09 -4.15
CA ILE A 182 -22.96 -5.82 -3.48
C ILE A 182 -22.14 -5.63 -2.20
N GLU A 183 -21.74 -6.72 -1.54
CA GLU A 183 -20.83 -6.73 -0.40
C GLU A 183 -19.45 -6.16 -0.73
N ASP A 184 -18.99 -6.30 -1.97
CA ASP A 184 -17.70 -5.80 -2.43
C ASP A 184 -17.70 -4.30 -2.73
N PHE A 185 -18.88 -3.67 -2.82
CA PHE A 185 -18.97 -2.20 -2.95
C PHE A 185 -18.43 -1.49 -1.72
N ALA A 186 -18.45 -2.14 -0.56
CA ALA A 186 -17.85 -1.63 0.66
C ALA A 186 -16.35 -1.96 0.79
N ASN A 187 -15.79 -2.74 -0.13
CA ASN A 187 -14.40 -3.15 -0.09
C ASN A 187 -13.48 -2.06 -0.66
N GLY A 188 -12.70 -1.42 0.20
CA GLY A 188 -11.79 -0.33 -0.18
C GLY A 188 -10.72 -0.74 -1.19
N ARG A 189 -10.47 -2.04 -1.39
CA ARG A 189 -9.57 -2.54 -2.44
C ARG A 189 -10.13 -2.39 -3.84
N ILE A 190 -11.45 -2.52 -3.97
CA ILE A 190 -12.19 -2.60 -5.24
C ILE A 190 -12.91 -1.29 -5.51
N ASN A 191 -13.58 -0.76 -4.47
CA ASN A 191 -14.28 0.52 -4.51
C ASN A 191 -13.68 1.49 -3.47
N PRO A 192 -12.83 2.44 -3.90
CA PRO A 192 -12.12 3.31 -2.98
C PRO A 192 -13.06 4.37 -2.39
N THR A 193 -12.85 4.71 -1.11
CA THR A 193 -13.66 5.78 -0.48
C THR A 193 -13.41 7.15 -1.14
N TYR A 194 -14.40 8.05 -1.07
CA TYR A 194 -14.29 9.43 -1.55
C TYR A 194 -12.99 10.13 -1.11
N ARG A 195 -12.64 10.02 0.18
CA ARG A 195 -11.43 10.66 0.72
C ARG A 195 -10.13 10.08 0.14
N CYS A 196 -10.14 8.81 -0.25
CA CYS A 196 -9.01 8.19 -0.93
C CYS A 196 -8.86 8.77 -2.35
N VAL A 197 -9.95 8.80 -3.12
CA VAL A 197 -9.97 9.36 -4.48
C VAL A 197 -9.63 10.84 -4.48
N GLN A 198 -10.13 11.61 -3.51
CA GLN A 198 -9.78 13.01 -3.33
C GLN A 198 -8.27 13.21 -3.14
N ASN A 199 -7.63 12.40 -2.29
CA ASN A 199 -6.19 12.47 -2.09
C ASN A 199 -5.42 12.09 -3.37
N TRP A 200 -5.88 11.09 -4.12
CA TRP A 200 -5.28 10.75 -5.42
C TRP A 200 -5.40 11.88 -6.43
N HIS A 201 -6.60 12.44 -6.57
CA HIS A 201 -6.85 13.58 -7.45
C HIS A 201 -5.99 14.79 -7.05
N ASP A 202 -5.85 15.10 -5.76
CA ASP A 202 -4.99 16.19 -5.32
C ASP A 202 -3.51 15.94 -5.64
N GLN A 203 -3.01 14.71 -5.49
CA GLN A 203 -1.65 14.33 -5.89
C GLN A 203 -1.46 14.43 -7.41
N TRP A 204 -2.37 13.80 -8.18
CA TRP A 204 -2.37 13.82 -9.64
C TRP A 204 -2.41 15.25 -10.17
N ARG A 205 -3.24 16.10 -9.57
CA ARG A 205 -3.39 17.50 -9.97
C ARG A 205 -2.16 18.33 -9.69
N VAL A 206 -1.51 18.13 -8.54
CA VAL A 206 -0.23 18.82 -8.26
C VAL A 206 0.84 18.40 -9.26
N LEU A 207 0.88 17.12 -9.63
CA LEU A 207 1.84 16.60 -10.61
C LEU A 207 1.57 17.09 -12.03
N ASN A 208 0.30 17.11 -12.47
CA ASN A 208 -0.08 17.38 -13.86
C ASN A 208 -0.50 18.83 -14.11
N LEU A 209 -1.10 19.53 -13.15
CA LEU A 209 -1.61 20.90 -13.32
C LEU A 209 -0.86 21.91 -12.43
N GLY A 210 -0.07 21.45 -11.47
CA GLY A 210 0.62 22.30 -10.50
C GLY A 210 -0.23 22.72 -9.28
N PRO A 211 0.37 23.46 -8.33
CA PRO A 211 -0.32 23.95 -7.13
C PRO A 211 -1.42 24.97 -7.46
N ARG A 212 -2.46 25.14 -6.62
CA ARG A 212 -3.58 26.07 -6.93
C ARG A 212 -3.19 27.55 -7.02
N THR A 213 -2.02 27.93 -6.52
CA THR A 213 -1.62 29.33 -6.35
C THR A 213 -0.18 29.57 -6.82
N GLY A 214 0.04 30.74 -7.44
CA GLY A 214 1.37 31.25 -7.78
C GLY A 214 1.96 30.78 -9.13
N GLN A 215 3.26 31.02 -9.30
CA GLN A 215 4.03 30.74 -10.52
C GLN A 215 4.09 29.24 -10.90
N GLY A 216 3.80 28.34 -9.95
CA GLY A 216 3.89 26.89 -10.15
C GLY A 216 2.92 26.34 -11.21
N VAL A 217 1.70 26.90 -11.33
CA VAL A 217 0.76 26.52 -12.41
C VAL A 217 1.34 26.84 -13.78
N ILE A 218 1.88 28.06 -13.92
CA ILE A 218 2.43 28.56 -15.18
C ILE A 218 3.63 27.73 -15.61
N MET A 219 4.48 27.31 -14.66
CA MET A 219 5.64 26.45 -14.96
C MET A 219 5.21 25.07 -15.47
N VAL A 220 4.24 24.42 -14.83
CA VAL A 220 3.77 23.08 -15.25
C VAL A 220 3.09 23.15 -16.62
N ILE A 221 2.24 24.16 -16.85
CA ILE A 221 1.61 24.39 -18.16
C ILE A 221 2.67 24.64 -19.24
N LYS A 222 3.67 25.51 -18.99
CA LYS A 222 4.76 25.75 -19.96
C LYS A 222 5.53 24.48 -20.27
N TYR A 223 5.82 23.64 -19.26
CA TYR A 223 6.55 22.40 -19.44
C TYR A 223 5.74 21.37 -20.25
N LEU A 224 4.44 21.22 -19.94
CA LEU A 224 3.54 20.36 -20.72
C LEU A 224 3.37 20.83 -22.17
N CYS A 225 3.21 22.14 -22.38
CA CYS A 225 3.20 22.72 -23.74
C CYS A 225 4.50 22.41 -24.49
N LEU A 226 5.66 22.49 -23.82
CA LEU A 226 6.96 22.17 -24.44
C LEU A 226 7.05 20.68 -24.83
N ILE A 227 6.58 19.78 -23.96
CA ILE A 227 6.54 18.34 -24.24
C ILE A 227 5.61 18.03 -25.42
N ILE A 228 4.42 18.63 -25.45
CA ILE A 228 3.47 18.45 -26.56
C ILE A 228 4.07 18.98 -27.86
N TYR A 229 4.70 20.15 -27.82
CA TYR A 229 5.38 20.74 -28.97
C TYR A 229 6.48 19.83 -29.50
N ILE A 230 7.35 19.31 -28.63
CA ILE A 230 8.42 18.37 -29.02
C ILE A 230 7.85 17.04 -29.54
N LYS A 231 6.81 16.48 -28.91
CA LYS A 231 6.16 15.26 -29.40
C LYS A 231 5.55 15.46 -30.78
N ASN A 232 4.88 16.57 -31.02
CA ASN A 232 4.30 16.90 -32.32
C ASN A 232 5.39 17.14 -33.38
N LEU A 233 6.49 17.81 -33.03
CA LEU A 233 7.64 17.95 -33.95
C LEU A 233 8.23 16.59 -34.32
N PHE A 234 8.41 15.70 -33.33
CA PHE A 234 8.95 14.36 -33.57
C PHE A 234 8.01 13.52 -34.45
N TYR A 235 6.70 13.64 -34.24
CA TYR A 235 5.69 12.95 -35.04
C TYR A 235 5.65 13.47 -36.49
N ILE A 236 5.74 14.79 -36.69
CA ILE A 236 5.86 15.40 -38.03
C ILE A 236 7.16 14.96 -38.72
N TYR A 237 8.26 14.89 -37.98
CA TYR A 237 9.56 14.47 -38.51
C TYR A 237 9.55 13.00 -38.96
N ILE A 238 8.88 12.11 -38.23
CA ILE A 238 8.68 10.71 -38.63
C ILE A 238 7.82 10.61 -39.90
N ILE A 239 6.70 11.35 -39.97
CA ILE A 239 5.83 11.37 -41.15
C ILE A 239 6.58 11.88 -42.40
N ILE A 240 7.47 12.87 -42.26
CA ILE A 240 8.25 13.37 -43.40
C ILE A 240 9.31 12.35 -43.86
N ILE A 241 9.88 11.55 -42.97
CA ILE A 241 10.87 10.52 -43.33
C ILE A 241 10.21 9.32 -44.03
N ASP A 242 8.99 8.94 -43.67
CA ASP A 242 8.28 7.82 -44.30
C ASP A 242 7.68 8.16 -45.69
N VAL A 243 7.77 9.43 -46.13
CA VAL A 243 7.25 9.94 -47.42
C VAL A 243 8.36 10.20 -48.45
N PHE A 244 9.64 9.96 -48.10
CA PHE A 244 10.79 10.00 -49.00
C PHE A 244 11.45 8.62 -49.15
#